data_AF-A0A8T6FVH7-F1
#
_entry.id   AF-A0A8T6FVH7-F1
#
_cell.length_a   1.000
_cell.length_b   1.000
_cell.length_c   1.000
_cell.angle_alpha   90.00
_cell.angle_beta   90.00
_cell.angle_gamma   90.00
#
_symmetry.space_group_name_H-M   'P 1'
#
loop_
_entity.id
_entity.type
_entity.pdbx_description
1 polymer ?
#
loop_
_entity_poly.entity_id
_entity_poly.type
_entity_poly.pdbx_seq_one_letter_code
_entity_poly.pdbx_strand_id
1 'polypeptide(L)'
;GAELGCKEALLSLGDHPEERHPEMRETLRELGFESTPEYVAAMSRLVLEETGLLPHTNCGTLDYDEMAAIAPWNASMGIMLESASLRLHEPGGPHHGTVTKRPEQRIATLETAAELGVAMTTGVLIGIGETANERVDALLAIRDVQERSGNVQEVIVQNFRAKAATRMRAAPEPSALDMLRTLAVARLLLGPEMNIQAPPNLQSDGYETYLLCGINDWGGVSPLTKDFINPEAAWPDTDRLHDLTREAGYELRERTALYPSHVLDGGWARSHAVASRLAELTDDEGYVKPELERWN
;
A
#
# COMPACT_ATOMS: atom_id res chain seq x y z
N GLY A 1 -9.40 11.24 -13.07
CA GLY A 1 -8.29 11.23 -12.10
C GLY A 1 -7.51 12.52 -12.23
N ALA A 2 -6.65 12.63 -13.24
CA ALA A 2 -5.80 13.81 -13.47
C ALA A 2 -6.57 15.14 -13.50
N GLU A 3 -7.70 15.20 -14.22
CA GLU A 3 -8.56 16.40 -14.25
C GLU A 3 -9.14 16.81 -12.88
N LEU A 4 -9.19 15.87 -11.93
CA LEU A 4 -9.65 16.11 -10.56
C LEU A 4 -8.48 16.36 -9.59
N GLY A 5 -7.27 16.53 -10.10
CA GLY A 5 -6.09 16.87 -9.30
C GLY A 5 -5.35 15.69 -8.67
N CYS A 6 -5.77 14.43 -8.90
CA CYS A 6 -5.02 13.26 -8.44
C CYS A 6 -3.58 13.25 -8.98
N LYS A 7 -2.62 12.76 -8.20
CA LYS A 7 -1.22 12.56 -8.63
C LYS A 7 -0.87 11.13 -8.94
N GLU A 8 -1.66 10.19 -8.43
CA GLU A 8 -1.41 8.75 -8.55
C GLU A 8 -2.64 7.98 -9.03
N ALA A 9 -2.38 6.77 -9.53
CA ALA A 9 -3.39 5.78 -9.87
C ALA A 9 -3.01 4.44 -9.24
N LEU A 10 -3.86 3.94 -8.33
CA LEU A 10 -3.71 2.63 -7.71
C LEU A 10 -4.25 1.53 -8.64
N LEU A 11 -3.39 0.61 -9.05
CA LEU A 11 -3.78 -0.63 -9.71
C LEU A 11 -3.76 -1.76 -8.67
N SER A 12 -4.92 -2.24 -8.24
CA SER A 12 -5.03 -3.28 -7.21
C SER A 12 -5.73 -4.53 -7.73
N LEU A 13 -5.08 -5.69 -7.55
CA LEU A 13 -5.55 -6.98 -8.02
C LEU A 13 -4.97 -8.14 -7.18
N GLY A 14 -5.53 -9.34 -7.36
CA GLY A 14 -5.02 -10.57 -6.73
C GLY A 14 -3.81 -11.16 -7.46
N ASP A 15 -3.17 -12.15 -6.84
CA ASP A 15 -2.04 -12.89 -7.43
C ASP A 15 -2.55 -13.71 -8.65
N HIS A 16 -1.95 -13.51 -9.83
CA HIS A 16 -2.16 -14.25 -11.09
C HIS A 16 -3.57 -14.86 -11.27
N PRO A 17 -4.63 -14.04 -11.35
CA PRO A 17 -6.02 -14.51 -11.39
C PRO A 17 -6.29 -15.53 -12.51
N GLU A 18 -5.56 -15.44 -13.63
CA GLU A 18 -5.59 -16.35 -14.77
C GLU A 18 -5.16 -17.79 -14.46
N GLU A 19 -4.46 -18.04 -13.35
CA GLU A 19 -4.12 -19.40 -12.92
C GLU A 19 -5.34 -20.16 -12.41
N ARG A 20 -6.25 -19.44 -11.74
CA ARG A 20 -7.44 -20.01 -11.10
C ARG A 20 -8.71 -19.81 -11.91
N HIS A 21 -8.79 -18.74 -12.69
CA HIS A 21 -10.00 -18.31 -13.40
C HIS A 21 -9.77 -18.36 -14.91
N PRO A 22 -10.25 -19.41 -15.61
CA PRO A 22 -10.10 -19.53 -17.07
C PRO A 22 -10.66 -18.33 -17.84
N GLU A 23 -11.72 -17.69 -17.33
CA GLU A 23 -12.34 -16.50 -17.92
C GLU A 23 -11.36 -15.32 -17.96
N MET A 24 -10.49 -15.21 -16.95
CA MET A 24 -9.45 -14.17 -16.92
C MET A 24 -8.40 -14.43 -17.99
N ARG A 25 -8.01 -15.69 -18.20
CA ARG A 25 -7.07 -16.06 -19.27
C ARG A 25 -7.61 -15.76 -20.66
N GLU A 26 -8.90 -16.00 -20.88
CA GLU A 26 -9.56 -15.66 -22.15
C GLU A 26 -9.62 -14.14 -22.34
N THR A 27 -10.00 -13.41 -21.28
CA THR A 27 -10.03 -11.94 -21.29
C THR A 27 -8.65 -11.33 -21.62
N LEU A 28 -7.57 -11.84 -21.01
CA LEU A 28 -6.21 -11.38 -21.31
C LEU A 28 -5.87 -11.57 -22.80
N ARG A 29 -6.18 -12.74 -23.38
CA ARG A 29 -5.94 -13.02 -24.80
C ARG A 29 -6.76 -12.11 -25.72
N GLU A 30 -8.01 -11.82 -25.39
CA GLU A 30 -8.84 -10.88 -26.14
C GLU A 30 -8.27 -9.46 -26.10
N LEU A 31 -7.69 -9.07 -24.96
CA LEU A 31 -6.99 -7.81 -24.79
C LEU A 31 -5.57 -7.81 -25.40
N GLY A 32 -5.07 -8.96 -25.87
CA GLY A 32 -3.78 -9.10 -26.52
C GLY A 32 -2.59 -9.35 -25.58
N PHE A 33 -2.83 -9.87 -24.37
CA PHE A 33 -1.82 -10.15 -23.35
C PHE A 33 -1.77 -11.63 -22.99
N GLU A 34 -0.59 -12.14 -22.67
CA GLU A 34 -0.38 -13.53 -22.26
C GLU A 34 -0.53 -13.74 -20.75
N SER A 35 -0.27 -12.70 -19.95
CA SER A 35 -0.33 -12.76 -18.48
C SER A 35 -0.87 -11.47 -17.86
N THR A 36 -1.30 -11.56 -16.61
CA THR A 36 -1.74 -10.40 -15.83
C THR A 36 -0.60 -9.38 -15.61
N PRO A 37 0.63 -9.76 -15.24
CA PRO A 37 1.74 -8.81 -15.12
C PRO A 37 2.03 -8.03 -16.42
N GLU A 38 1.95 -8.69 -17.58
CA GLU A 38 2.14 -8.03 -18.88
C GLU A 38 1.05 -6.98 -19.14
N TYR A 39 -0.22 -7.34 -18.87
CA TYR A 39 -1.34 -6.41 -18.95
C TYR A 39 -1.14 -5.21 -18.01
N VAL A 40 -0.74 -5.45 -16.76
CA VAL A 40 -0.52 -4.40 -15.75
C VAL A 40 0.63 -3.47 -16.15
N ALA A 41 1.73 -3.99 -16.71
CA ALA A 41 2.81 -3.16 -17.24
C ALA A 41 2.31 -2.24 -18.37
N ALA A 42 1.53 -2.77 -19.31
CA ALA A 42 0.95 -1.99 -20.40
C ALA A 42 -0.04 -0.92 -19.90
N MET A 43 -0.89 -1.25 -18.92
CA MET A 43 -1.83 -0.29 -18.34
C MET A 43 -1.12 0.78 -17.49
N SER A 44 -0.08 0.41 -16.74
CA SER A 44 0.75 1.36 -15.98
C SER A 44 1.39 2.38 -16.92
N ARG A 45 1.98 1.89 -18.02
CA ARG A 45 2.54 2.74 -19.07
C ARG A 45 1.49 3.70 -19.64
N LEU A 46 0.33 3.16 -20.05
CA LEU A 46 -0.74 3.95 -20.64
C LEU A 46 -1.24 5.04 -19.68
N VAL A 47 -1.43 4.71 -18.40
CA VAL A 47 -1.84 5.68 -17.38
C VAL A 47 -0.82 6.80 -17.26
N LEU A 48 0.47 6.48 -17.17
CA LEU A 48 1.52 7.49 -17.04
C LEU A 48 1.62 8.37 -18.30
N GLU A 49 1.67 7.76 -19.48
CA GLU A 49 1.88 8.48 -20.76
C GLU A 49 0.67 9.34 -21.14
N GLU A 50 -0.56 8.83 -20.94
CA GLU A 50 -1.77 9.53 -21.40
C GLU A 50 -2.34 10.52 -20.37
N THR A 51 -2.02 10.35 -19.08
CA THR A 51 -2.65 11.16 -18.01
C THR A 51 -1.67 11.87 -17.10
N GLY A 52 -0.39 11.45 -17.09
CA GLY A 52 0.61 11.94 -16.12
C GLY A 52 0.33 11.51 -14.68
N LEU A 53 -0.64 10.63 -14.41
CA LEU A 53 -0.79 10.01 -13.09
C LEU A 53 0.34 9.02 -12.87
N LEU A 54 0.94 9.04 -11.68
CA LEU A 54 1.96 8.08 -11.27
C LEU A 54 1.30 6.75 -10.88
N PRO A 55 1.58 5.64 -11.58
CA PRO A 55 1.04 4.34 -11.19
C PRO A 55 1.67 3.85 -9.88
N HIS A 56 0.81 3.29 -9.03
CA HIS A 56 1.19 2.47 -7.87
C HIS A 56 0.50 1.11 -8.01
N THR A 57 1.28 0.04 -8.09
CA THR A 57 0.74 -1.30 -8.38
C THR A 57 0.80 -2.22 -7.18
N ASN A 58 -0.36 -2.78 -6.84
CA ASN A 58 -0.56 -3.84 -5.85
C ASN A 58 -1.10 -5.08 -6.57
N CYS A 59 -0.21 -5.89 -7.14
CA CYS A 59 -0.57 -7.04 -7.97
C CYS A 59 -0.11 -8.39 -7.43
N GLY A 60 0.08 -8.48 -6.11
CA GLY A 60 0.42 -9.74 -5.46
C GLY A 60 1.91 -10.08 -5.52
N THR A 61 2.23 -11.36 -5.39
CA THR A 61 3.59 -11.88 -5.52
C THR A 61 3.99 -11.91 -6.99
N LEU A 62 5.14 -11.35 -7.32
CA LEU A 62 5.72 -11.37 -8.67
C LEU A 62 7.09 -12.02 -8.63
N ASP A 63 7.49 -12.65 -9.73
CA ASP A 63 8.89 -12.97 -9.97
C ASP A 63 9.70 -11.75 -10.45
N TYR A 64 11.00 -11.94 -10.65
CA TYR A 64 11.92 -10.88 -11.06
C TYR A 64 11.55 -10.30 -12.43
N ASP A 65 11.26 -11.14 -13.43
CA ASP A 65 11.01 -10.69 -14.80
C ASP A 65 9.66 -9.98 -14.91
N GLU A 66 8.65 -10.49 -14.21
CA GLU A 66 7.33 -9.87 -14.09
C GLU A 66 7.42 -8.48 -13.45
N MET A 67 8.15 -8.36 -12.33
CA MET A 67 8.34 -7.07 -11.67
C MET A 67 9.19 -6.11 -12.52
N ALA A 68 10.23 -6.60 -13.18
CA ALA A 68 11.07 -5.81 -14.07
C ALA A 68 10.29 -5.23 -15.26
N ALA A 69 9.24 -5.89 -15.72
CA ALA A 69 8.35 -5.37 -16.76
C ALA A 69 7.45 -4.22 -16.27
N ILE A 70 7.02 -4.26 -15.00
CA ILE A 70 6.10 -3.28 -14.39
C ILE A 70 6.85 -2.06 -13.83
N ALA A 71 8.02 -2.28 -13.22
CA ALA A 71 8.79 -1.30 -12.48
C ALA A 71 9.10 0.01 -13.23
N PRO A 72 9.46 0.02 -14.53
CA PRO A 72 9.75 1.26 -15.25
C PRO A 72 8.56 2.23 -15.33
N TRP A 73 7.35 1.73 -15.18
CA TRP A 73 6.12 2.50 -15.34
C TRP A 73 5.46 2.88 -14.02
N ASN A 74 6.00 2.41 -12.89
CA ASN A 74 5.43 2.64 -11.57
C ASN A 74 6.35 3.54 -10.75
N ALA A 75 5.74 4.43 -9.96
CA ALA A 75 6.47 5.20 -8.96
C ALA A 75 6.81 4.33 -7.75
N SER A 76 5.88 3.47 -7.35
CA SER A 76 6.07 2.50 -6.29
C SER A 76 5.14 1.31 -6.47
N MET A 77 5.36 0.26 -5.70
CA MET A 77 4.52 -0.93 -5.71
C MET A 77 4.20 -1.33 -4.27
N GLY A 78 3.25 -2.25 -4.07
CA GLY A 78 2.87 -2.65 -2.73
C GLY A 78 2.46 -4.11 -2.60
N ILE A 79 2.79 -4.67 -1.45
CA ILE A 79 2.44 -6.02 -1.06
C ILE A 79 2.35 -6.11 0.47
N MET A 80 1.19 -6.44 1.00
CA MET A 80 1.02 -6.62 2.45
C MET A 80 1.71 -7.93 2.89
N LEU A 81 2.58 -7.85 3.91
CA LEU A 81 3.06 -9.03 4.61
C LEU A 81 1.91 -9.70 5.39
N GLU A 82 1.01 -8.88 5.94
CA GLU A 82 -0.14 -9.23 6.78
C GLU A 82 0.24 -9.87 8.13
N SER A 83 1.00 -10.97 8.10
CA SER A 83 1.50 -11.69 9.27
C SER A 83 2.74 -12.52 8.91
N ALA A 84 3.68 -12.64 9.85
CA ALA A 84 4.82 -13.57 9.73
C ALA A 84 4.50 -15.00 10.24
N SER A 85 3.26 -15.26 10.70
CA SER A 85 2.92 -16.52 11.34
C SER A 85 2.49 -17.61 10.35
N LEU A 86 3.21 -18.74 10.35
CA LEU A 86 2.81 -19.95 9.63
C LEU A 86 1.59 -20.65 10.26
N ARG A 87 1.27 -20.35 11.53
CA ARG A 87 0.07 -20.90 12.20
C ARG A 87 -1.22 -20.47 11.48
N LEU A 88 -1.23 -19.28 10.89
CA LEU A 88 -2.39 -18.78 10.14
C LEU A 88 -2.68 -19.57 8.85
N HIS A 89 -1.74 -20.40 8.40
CA HIS A 89 -1.89 -21.30 7.25
C HIS A 89 -2.46 -22.67 7.61
N GLU A 90 -2.54 -23.00 8.91
CA GLU A 90 -3.12 -24.26 9.39
C GLU A 90 -4.58 -24.41 8.94
N PRO A 91 -5.11 -25.65 8.81
CA PRO A 91 -6.51 -25.89 8.46
C PRO A 91 -7.49 -25.06 9.30
N GLY A 92 -8.31 -24.26 8.62
CA GLY A 92 -9.28 -23.35 9.24
C GLY A 92 -8.75 -21.94 9.54
N GLY A 93 -7.45 -21.70 9.37
CA GLY A 93 -6.84 -20.37 9.48
C GLY A 93 -7.17 -19.43 8.31
N PRO A 94 -6.93 -18.11 8.46
CA PRO A 94 -7.28 -17.11 7.46
C PRO A 94 -6.48 -17.26 6.16
N HIS A 95 -5.26 -17.80 6.22
CA HIS A 95 -4.38 -17.99 5.06
C HIS A 95 -4.37 -19.44 4.56
N HIS A 96 -5.26 -20.28 5.08
CA HIS A 96 -5.31 -21.69 4.72
C HIS A 96 -5.56 -21.89 3.22
N GLY A 97 -4.61 -22.56 2.55
CA GLY A 97 -4.66 -22.87 1.13
C GLY A 97 -4.17 -21.74 0.21
N THR A 98 -3.56 -20.69 0.75
CA THR A 98 -3.04 -19.56 -0.05
C THR A 98 -1.52 -19.51 0.03
N VAL A 99 -0.84 -20.11 -0.95
CA VAL A 99 0.63 -20.20 -1.00
C VAL A 99 1.28 -18.81 -1.10
N THR A 100 0.70 -17.90 -1.88
CA THR A 100 1.20 -16.53 -2.07
C THR A 100 1.16 -15.71 -0.78
N LYS A 101 0.39 -16.10 0.23
CA LYS A 101 0.33 -15.45 1.56
C LYS A 101 1.35 -16.00 2.56
N ARG A 102 2.26 -16.87 2.12
CA ARG A 102 3.36 -17.33 2.97
C ARG A 102 4.33 -16.17 3.23
N PRO A 103 4.79 -15.96 4.47
CA PRO A 103 5.70 -14.87 4.80
C PRO A 103 6.95 -14.86 3.92
N GLU A 104 7.53 -16.04 3.67
CA GLU A 104 8.71 -16.21 2.80
C GLU A 104 8.50 -15.69 1.37
N GLN A 105 7.31 -15.87 0.80
CA GLN A 105 6.98 -15.39 -0.55
C GLN A 105 6.80 -13.87 -0.56
N ARG A 106 6.11 -13.32 0.43
CA ARG A 106 5.89 -11.87 0.56
C ARG A 106 7.21 -11.13 0.81
N ILE A 107 8.08 -11.68 1.66
CA ILE A 107 9.44 -11.15 1.92
C ILE A 107 10.29 -11.22 0.65
N ALA A 108 10.29 -12.36 -0.06
CA ALA A 108 11.03 -12.50 -1.31
C ALA A 108 10.60 -11.44 -2.34
N THR A 109 9.30 -11.16 -2.48
CA THR A 109 8.83 -10.09 -3.37
C THR A 109 9.36 -8.70 -2.96
N LEU A 110 9.42 -8.40 -1.65
CA LEU A 110 10.01 -7.14 -1.17
C LEU A 110 11.51 -7.05 -1.48
N GLU A 111 12.23 -8.16 -1.38
CA GLU A 111 13.66 -8.24 -1.71
C GLU A 111 13.92 -8.11 -3.22
N THR A 112 13.11 -8.76 -4.06
CA THR A 112 13.15 -8.59 -5.52
C THR A 112 12.91 -7.13 -5.93
N ALA A 113 11.97 -6.45 -5.27
CA ALA A 113 11.74 -5.02 -5.51
C ALA A 113 12.96 -4.17 -5.17
N ALA A 114 13.70 -4.53 -4.11
CA ALA A 114 14.94 -3.84 -3.76
C ALA A 114 16.03 -4.01 -4.83
N GLU A 115 16.21 -5.23 -5.35
CA GLU A 115 17.14 -5.50 -6.45
C GLU A 115 16.82 -4.68 -7.70
N LEU A 116 15.52 -4.45 -7.95
CA LEU A 116 15.01 -3.63 -9.04
C LEU A 116 14.96 -2.14 -8.71
N GLY A 117 15.31 -1.71 -7.49
CA GLY A 117 15.26 -0.32 -7.03
C GLY A 117 13.86 0.27 -6.92
N VAL A 118 12.86 -0.55 -6.66
CA VAL A 118 11.45 -0.16 -6.53
C VAL A 118 11.11 0.07 -5.07
N ALA A 119 10.56 1.25 -4.76
CA ALA A 119 10.03 1.55 -3.44
C ALA A 119 8.75 0.76 -3.18
N MET A 120 8.64 0.18 -1.99
CA MET A 120 7.58 -0.73 -1.60
C MET A 120 6.76 -0.19 -0.44
N THR A 121 5.45 -0.39 -0.56
CA THR A 121 4.51 -0.35 0.56
C THR A 121 4.27 -1.76 1.08
N THR A 122 4.31 -1.94 2.39
CA THR A 122 3.91 -3.20 3.03
C THR A 122 3.17 -2.93 4.32
N GLY A 123 2.89 -3.95 5.12
CA GLY A 123 2.16 -3.77 6.36
C GLY A 123 1.67 -5.05 7.00
N VAL A 124 0.98 -4.87 8.11
CA VAL A 124 0.33 -5.92 8.90
C VAL A 124 -1.18 -5.76 8.85
N LEU A 125 -1.88 -6.90 8.87
CA LEU A 125 -3.34 -6.96 8.97
C LEU A 125 -3.69 -7.53 10.35
N ILE A 126 -4.39 -6.74 11.16
CA ILE A 126 -4.74 -7.14 12.53
C ILE A 126 -6.20 -7.58 12.65
N GLY A 127 -6.48 -8.55 13.51
CA GLY A 127 -7.80 -9.12 13.72
C GLY A 127 -8.16 -10.27 12.80
N ILE A 128 -7.17 -10.92 12.16
CA ILE A 128 -7.37 -12.12 11.35
C ILE A 128 -7.19 -13.42 12.13
N GLY A 129 -6.87 -13.33 13.42
CA GLY A 129 -6.61 -14.47 14.31
C GLY A 129 -5.15 -14.59 14.73
N GLU A 130 -4.34 -13.60 14.41
CA GLU A 130 -2.99 -13.40 14.92
C GLU A 130 -3.01 -12.97 16.41
N THR A 131 -1.94 -13.30 17.11
CA THR A 131 -1.68 -12.88 18.50
C THR A 131 -0.87 -11.59 18.52
N ALA A 132 -0.83 -10.92 19.68
CA ALA A 132 0.00 -9.72 19.84
C ALA A 132 1.49 -9.96 19.55
N ASN A 133 2.02 -11.14 19.89
CA ASN A 133 3.40 -11.51 19.57
C ASN A 133 3.60 -11.65 18.06
N GLU A 134 2.67 -12.29 17.35
CA GLU A 134 2.79 -12.45 15.89
C GLU A 134 2.66 -11.11 15.13
N ARG A 135 1.99 -10.09 15.71
CA ARG A 135 2.04 -8.71 15.19
C ARG A 135 3.44 -8.12 15.32
N VAL A 136 4.08 -8.32 16.48
CA VAL A 136 5.47 -7.88 16.71
C VAL A 136 6.42 -8.61 15.78
N ASP A 137 6.30 -9.93 15.62
CA ASP A 137 7.13 -10.73 14.72
C ASP A 137 7.03 -10.23 13.28
N ALA A 138 5.83 -9.88 12.81
CA ALA A 138 5.62 -9.32 11.48
C ALA A 138 6.27 -7.93 11.32
N LEU A 139 6.15 -7.05 12.32
CA LEU A 139 6.79 -5.73 12.30
C LEU A 139 8.32 -5.83 12.32
N LEU A 140 8.87 -6.78 13.10
CA LEU A 140 10.31 -7.05 13.11
C LEU A 140 10.78 -7.60 11.76
N ALA A 141 10.02 -8.51 11.12
CA ALA A 141 10.36 -8.99 9.79
C ALA A 141 10.39 -7.87 8.74
N ILE A 142 9.43 -6.93 8.80
CA ILE A 142 9.43 -5.74 7.93
C ILE A 142 10.63 -4.84 8.21
N ARG A 143 10.94 -4.59 9.49
CA ARG A 143 12.12 -3.81 9.87
C ARG A 143 13.40 -4.45 9.33
N ASP A 144 13.55 -5.77 9.48
CA ASP A 144 14.74 -6.48 9.03
C ASP A 144 14.89 -6.40 7.50
N VAL A 145 13.78 -6.43 6.74
CA VAL A 145 13.81 -6.14 5.29
C VAL A 145 14.31 -4.72 5.07
N GLN A 146 13.67 -3.72 5.70
CA GLN A 146 14.05 -2.32 5.53
C GLN A 146 15.51 -2.03 5.86
N GLU A 147 16.06 -2.63 6.92
CA GLU A 147 17.47 -2.49 7.30
C GLU A 147 18.43 -3.07 6.25
N ARG A 148 17.99 -4.10 5.49
CA ARG A 148 18.80 -4.72 4.42
C ARG A 148 18.69 -3.98 3.09
N SER A 149 17.48 -3.56 2.71
CA SER A 149 17.17 -3.10 1.35
C SER A 149 16.89 -1.60 1.23
N GLY A 150 16.44 -0.94 2.30
CA GLY A 150 16.04 0.47 2.30
C GLY A 150 14.78 0.79 1.49
N ASN A 151 14.16 -0.20 0.83
CA ASN A 151 13.09 0.02 -0.14
C ASN A 151 11.68 0.08 0.44
N VAL A 152 11.47 -0.26 1.71
CA VAL A 152 10.17 -0.12 2.37
C VAL A 152 10.00 1.34 2.78
N GLN A 153 9.16 2.06 2.04
CA GLN A 153 8.87 3.47 2.32
C GLN A 153 7.68 3.65 3.26
N GLU A 154 6.78 2.67 3.33
CA GLU A 154 5.53 2.73 4.09
C GLU A 154 5.20 1.40 4.75
N VAL A 155 4.76 1.46 6.02
CA VAL A 155 4.19 0.34 6.75
C VAL A 155 2.75 0.65 7.17
N ILE A 156 1.82 -0.10 6.61
CA ILE A 156 0.39 -0.01 6.91
C ILE A 156 0.05 -0.89 8.11
N VAL A 157 -0.62 -0.32 9.12
CA VAL A 157 -1.34 -1.09 10.14
C VAL A 157 -2.82 -1.04 9.81
N GLN A 158 -3.34 -2.14 9.25
CA GLN A 158 -4.72 -2.22 8.80
C GLN A 158 -5.53 -3.15 9.72
N ASN A 159 -6.74 -2.73 10.10
CA ASN A 159 -7.70 -3.61 10.75
C ASN A 159 -8.45 -4.49 9.74
N PHE A 160 -8.68 -5.73 10.13
CA PHE A 160 -9.61 -6.63 9.48
C PHE A 160 -11.05 -6.11 9.64
N ARG A 161 -11.81 -6.16 8.53
CA ARG A 161 -13.25 -5.93 8.49
C ARG A 161 -13.94 -7.19 8.01
N ALA A 162 -14.94 -7.66 8.76
CA ALA A 162 -15.67 -8.87 8.42
C ALA A 162 -16.57 -8.63 7.21
N LYS A 163 -16.55 -9.56 6.25
CA LYS A 163 -17.30 -9.44 4.99
C LYS A 163 -18.24 -10.61 4.79
N ALA A 164 -19.49 -10.33 4.46
CA ALA A 164 -20.54 -11.33 4.32
C ALA A 164 -20.17 -12.46 3.33
N ALA A 165 -19.47 -12.13 2.25
CA ALA A 165 -19.09 -13.05 1.18
C ALA A 165 -17.83 -13.90 1.49
N THR A 166 -17.19 -13.74 2.64
CA THR A 166 -15.95 -14.47 2.96
C THR A 166 -16.17 -15.57 3.99
N ARG A 167 -15.19 -16.48 4.09
CA ARG A 167 -15.18 -17.53 5.13
C ARG A 167 -15.15 -16.92 6.54
N MET A 168 -14.59 -15.72 6.67
CA MET A 168 -14.41 -14.99 7.93
C MET A 168 -15.55 -14.00 8.23
N ARG A 169 -16.72 -14.14 7.59
CA ARG A 169 -17.87 -13.25 7.81
C ARG A 169 -18.32 -13.06 9.26
N ALA A 170 -18.00 -14.01 10.14
CA ALA A 170 -18.36 -14.01 11.55
C ALA A 170 -17.13 -13.92 12.48
N ALA A 171 -15.95 -13.65 11.92
CA ALA A 171 -14.74 -13.44 12.71
C ALA A 171 -14.84 -12.09 13.45
N PRO A 172 -14.33 -11.99 14.68
CA PRO A 172 -14.31 -10.74 15.41
C PRO A 172 -13.37 -9.74 14.74
N GLU A 173 -13.80 -8.49 14.64
CA GLU A 173 -12.96 -7.38 14.22
C GLU A 173 -12.09 -6.89 15.40
N PRO A 174 -10.89 -6.34 15.14
CA PRO A 174 -10.04 -5.82 16.20
C PRO A 174 -10.67 -4.60 16.86
N SER A 175 -10.42 -4.41 18.16
CA SER A 175 -10.91 -3.23 18.86
C SER A 175 -10.10 -1.97 18.51
N ALA A 176 -10.66 -0.80 18.79
CA ALA A 176 -9.91 0.47 18.70
C ALA A 176 -8.61 0.44 19.52
N LEU A 177 -8.65 -0.18 20.71
CA LEU A 177 -7.47 -0.33 21.55
C LEU A 177 -6.41 -1.25 20.92
N ASP A 178 -6.82 -2.27 20.17
CA ASP A 178 -5.88 -3.12 19.44
C ASP A 178 -5.17 -2.36 18.33
N MET A 179 -5.89 -1.50 17.61
CA MET A 179 -5.30 -0.59 16.62
C MET A 179 -4.29 0.36 17.25
N LEU A 180 -4.69 1.10 18.30
CA LEU A 180 -3.81 2.05 18.99
C LEU A 180 -2.56 1.38 19.55
N ARG A 181 -2.72 0.21 20.18
CA ARG A 181 -1.58 -0.55 20.72
C ARG A 181 -0.63 -0.98 19.60
N THR A 182 -1.15 -1.51 18.49
CA THR A 182 -0.30 -1.98 17.39
C THR A 182 0.39 -0.81 16.68
N LEU A 183 -0.28 0.32 16.50
CA LEU A 183 0.32 1.54 15.94
C LEU A 183 1.47 2.08 16.79
N ALA A 184 1.25 2.22 18.10
CA ALA A 184 2.29 2.67 19.03
C ALA A 184 3.49 1.72 19.03
N VAL A 185 3.24 0.40 18.99
CA VAL A 185 4.30 -0.61 18.89
C VAL A 185 5.03 -0.52 17.54
N ALA A 186 4.32 -0.34 16.43
CA ALA A 186 4.92 -0.16 15.12
C ALA A 186 5.86 1.06 15.10
N ARG A 187 5.43 2.20 15.62
CA ARG A 187 6.29 3.40 15.75
C ARG A 187 7.54 3.14 16.58
N LEU A 188 7.41 2.46 17.72
CA LEU A 188 8.55 2.16 18.58
C LEU A 188 9.55 1.17 17.94
N LEU A 189 9.06 0.19 17.18
CA LEU A 189 9.91 -0.84 16.56
C LEU A 189 10.56 -0.37 15.26
N LEU A 190 9.84 0.39 14.44
CA LEU A 190 10.29 0.83 13.11
C LEU A 190 11.08 2.14 13.16
N GLY A 191 11.09 2.81 14.32
CA GLY A 191 11.83 4.05 14.53
C GLY A 191 11.08 5.30 14.07
N PRO A 192 11.66 6.49 14.27
CA PRO A 192 10.99 7.77 14.01
C PRO A 192 10.84 8.09 12.52
N GLU A 193 11.69 7.54 11.66
CA GLU A 193 11.74 7.90 10.23
C GLU A 193 10.77 7.09 9.35
N MET A 194 10.32 5.92 9.81
CA MET A 194 9.42 5.08 9.01
C MET A 194 8.06 5.76 8.84
N ASN A 195 7.51 5.74 7.63
CA ASN A 195 6.15 6.19 7.41
C ASN A 195 5.17 5.11 7.84
N ILE A 196 4.29 5.46 8.77
CA ILE A 196 3.28 4.56 9.32
C ILE A 196 1.91 5.10 8.94
N GLN A 197 1.15 4.24 8.27
CA GLN A 197 -0.18 4.53 7.77
C GLN A 197 -1.21 3.67 8.52
N ALA A 198 -2.37 4.26 8.84
CA ALA A 198 -3.56 3.49 9.21
C ALA A 198 -4.80 4.05 8.51
N PRO A 199 -5.66 3.21 7.93
CA PRO A 199 -6.80 3.68 7.14
C PRO A 199 -7.90 4.26 8.05
N PRO A 200 -8.19 5.57 7.98
CA PRO A 200 -9.20 6.20 8.82
C PRO A 200 -10.62 5.73 8.49
N ASN A 201 -10.90 5.41 7.21
CA ASN A 201 -12.23 4.96 6.78
C ASN A 201 -12.66 3.61 7.37
N LEU A 202 -11.73 2.79 7.85
CA LEU A 202 -12.04 1.50 8.48
C LEU A 202 -12.34 1.62 9.98
N GLN A 203 -12.35 2.83 10.50
CA GLN A 203 -12.67 3.16 11.87
C GLN A 203 -13.78 4.22 11.89
N SER A 204 -14.89 3.93 12.59
CA SER A 204 -16.06 4.82 12.55
C SER A 204 -15.79 6.18 13.20
N ASP A 205 -15.10 6.19 14.35
CA ASP A 205 -14.79 7.38 15.14
C ASP A 205 -13.45 7.21 15.88
N GLY A 206 -12.82 8.33 16.24
CA GLY A 206 -11.64 8.32 17.11
C GLY A 206 -10.31 8.08 16.38
N TYR A 207 -10.30 8.00 15.06
CA TYR A 207 -9.07 7.79 14.28
C TYR A 207 -8.08 8.96 14.40
N GLU A 208 -8.50 10.12 14.89
CA GLU A 208 -7.59 11.22 15.29
C GLU A 208 -6.57 10.78 16.34
N THR A 209 -6.92 9.79 17.17
CA THR A 209 -6.00 9.22 18.17
C THR A 209 -4.86 8.41 17.54
N TYR A 210 -4.93 8.07 16.25
CA TYR A 210 -3.84 7.43 15.53
C TYR A 210 -2.61 8.34 15.43
N LEU A 211 -2.80 9.66 15.34
CA LEU A 211 -1.70 10.65 15.38
C LEU A 211 -0.91 10.53 16.68
N LEU A 212 -1.61 10.36 17.81
CA LEU A 212 -0.99 10.17 19.13
C LEU A 212 -0.23 8.84 19.23
N CYS A 213 -0.54 7.88 18.35
CA CYS A 213 0.12 6.58 18.27
C CYS A 213 1.25 6.55 17.22
N GLY A 214 1.55 7.69 16.60
CA GLY A 214 2.71 7.87 15.74
C GLY A 214 2.50 7.55 14.27
N ILE A 215 1.26 7.54 13.76
CA ILE A 215 1.09 7.64 12.30
C ILE A 215 1.61 9.00 11.82
N ASN A 216 2.09 9.03 10.60
CA ASN A 216 2.41 10.25 9.88
C ASN A 216 1.85 10.24 8.46
N ASP A 217 0.98 9.27 8.16
CA ASP A 217 0.20 9.20 6.93
C ASP A 217 -1.23 8.71 7.23
N TRP A 218 -2.22 9.43 6.67
CA TRP A 218 -3.62 9.05 6.71
C TRP A 218 -3.99 7.98 5.68
N GLY A 219 -3.13 7.75 4.69
CA GLY A 219 -3.30 6.78 3.63
C GLY A 219 -4.19 7.24 2.50
N GLY A 220 -4.75 6.25 1.78
CA GLY A 220 -5.49 6.49 0.56
C GLY A 220 -6.69 7.42 0.73
N VAL A 221 -6.82 8.36 -0.21
CA VAL A 221 -7.99 9.21 -0.41
C VAL A 221 -8.32 9.24 -1.90
N SER A 222 -9.61 9.29 -2.27
CA SER A 222 -10.01 9.41 -3.67
C SER A 222 -11.22 10.32 -3.84
N PRO A 223 -11.17 11.33 -4.73
CA PRO A 223 -12.35 12.11 -5.10
C PRO A 223 -13.33 11.38 -6.03
N LEU A 224 -12.90 10.28 -6.65
CA LEU A 224 -13.56 9.73 -7.83
C LEU A 224 -14.12 8.33 -7.61
N THR A 225 -13.33 7.48 -6.95
CA THR A 225 -13.64 6.06 -6.80
C THR A 225 -14.11 5.78 -5.38
N LYS A 226 -14.91 4.72 -5.23
CA LYS A 226 -15.04 4.07 -3.91
C LYS A 226 -13.75 3.33 -3.56
N ASP A 227 -13.60 2.97 -2.29
CA ASP A 227 -12.58 1.99 -1.90
C ASP A 227 -12.99 0.63 -2.49
N PHE A 228 -12.23 0.12 -3.47
CA PHE A 228 -12.51 -1.19 -4.06
C PHE A 228 -12.10 -2.35 -3.14
N ILE A 229 -11.21 -2.10 -2.18
CA ILE A 229 -10.80 -3.07 -1.17
C ILE A 229 -11.86 -3.14 -0.09
N ASN A 230 -12.40 -2.02 0.41
CA ASN A 230 -13.50 -1.99 1.38
C ASN A 230 -14.68 -1.13 0.88
N PRO A 231 -15.49 -1.62 -0.07
CA PRO A 231 -16.57 -0.85 -0.70
C PRO A 231 -17.63 -0.33 0.27
N GLU A 232 -17.73 -0.94 1.45
CA GLU A 232 -18.65 -0.55 2.51
C GLU A 232 -18.16 0.66 3.33
N ALA A 233 -16.89 1.06 3.18
CA ALA A 233 -16.25 2.16 3.89
C ALA A 233 -15.84 3.26 2.91
N ALA A 234 -16.57 4.38 2.92
CA ALA A 234 -16.26 5.54 2.08
C ALA A 234 -14.90 6.14 2.45
N TRP A 235 -14.18 6.70 1.46
CA TRP A 235 -12.95 7.45 1.72
C TRP A 235 -13.18 8.59 2.71
N PRO A 236 -12.17 8.93 3.53
CA PRO A 236 -12.29 10.02 4.49
C PRO A 236 -12.48 11.36 3.76
N ASP A 237 -13.18 12.28 4.43
CA ASP A 237 -13.29 13.66 3.98
C ASP A 237 -11.94 14.39 4.18
N THR A 238 -11.37 14.92 3.11
CA THR A 238 -10.08 15.60 3.13
C THR A 238 -10.10 16.86 3.99
N ASP A 239 -11.22 17.60 4.03
CA ASP A 239 -11.32 18.81 4.86
C ASP A 239 -11.28 18.42 6.33
N ARG A 240 -11.92 17.29 6.68
CA ARG A 240 -11.85 16.74 8.03
C ARG A 240 -10.45 16.27 8.40
N LEU A 241 -9.72 15.63 7.49
CA LEU A 241 -8.33 15.24 7.73
C LEU A 241 -7.45 16.47 7.97
N HIS A 242 -7.65 17.55 7.20
CA HIS A 242 -6.92 18.79 7.36
C HIS A 242 -7.18 19.42 8.74
N ASP A 243 -8.44 19.52 9.16
CA ASP A 243 -8.80 20.04 10.48
C ASP A 243 -8.21 19.21 11.62
N LEU A 244 -8.31 17.87 11.56
CA LEU A 244 -7.75 16.98 12.57
C LEU A 244 -6.23 17.10 12.69
N THR A 245 -5.55 17.19 11.55
CA THR A 245 -4.09 17.32 11.49
C THR A 245 -3.66 18.64 12.14
N ARG A 246 -4.35 19.73 11.82
CA ARG A 246 -4.11 21.06 12.40
C ARG A 246 -4.44 21.13 13.89
N GLU A 247 -5.54 20.53 14.33
CA GLU A 247 -5.93 20.45 15.75
C GLU A 247 -4.87 19.72 16.59
N ALA A 248 -4.20 18.73 16.00
CA ALA A 248 -3.09 18.01 16.62
C ALA A 248 -1.74 18.75 16.56
N GLY A 249 -1.69 19.93 15.92
CA GLY A 249 -0.47 20.75 15.81
C GLY A 249 0.45 20.37 14.65
N TYR A 250 -0.05 19.61 13.68
CA TYR A 250 0.66 19.21 12.46
C TYR A 250 0.15 19.96 11.24
N GLU A 251 0.90 19.86 10.15
CA GLU A 251 0.51 20.35 8.83
C GLU A 251 0.14 19.15 7.94
N LEU A 252 -0.98 19.24 7.23
CA LEU A 252 -1.34 18.23 6.23
C LEU A 252 -0.67 18.60 4.91
N ARG A 253 0.19 17.72 4.40
CA ARG A 253 0.91 17.87 3.13
C ARG A 253 0.51 16.76 2.16
N GLU A 254 0.41 17.09 0.88
CA GLU A 254 0.12 16.08 -0.16
C GLU A 254 1.45 15.45 -0.60
N ARG A 255 1.48 14.13 -0.74
CA ARG A 255 2.63 13.40 -1.29
C ARG A 255 2.25 12.70 -2.59
N THR A 256 3.26 12.30 -3.34
CA THR A 256 3.08 11.37 -4.46
C THR A 256 3.08 9.92 -3.98
N ALA A 257 2.98 8.97 -4.91
CA ALA A 257 3.19 7.54 -4.65
C ALA A 257 4.61 7.21 -4.15
N LEU A 258 5.59 8.08 -4.38
CA LEU A 258 6.88 8.06 -3.68
C LEU A 258 6.87 9.06 -2.53
N TYR A 259 7.36 8.60 -1.39
CA TYR A 259 7.51 9.42 -0.20
C TYR A 259 8.67 10.41 -0.35
N PRO A 260 8.61 11.55 0.37
CA PRO A 260 9.60 12.63 0.24
C PRO A 260 11.05 12.16 0.32
N SER A 261 11.38 11.30 1.29
CA SER A 261 12.74 10.75 1.43
C SER A 261 13.23 9.99 0.19
N HIS A 262 12.35 9.24 -0.48
CA HIS A 262 12.68 8.47 -1.67
C HIS A 262 12.73 9.35 -2.93
N VAL A 263 11.90 10.41 -2.98
CA VAL A 263 11.98 11.44 -4.03
C VAL A 263 13.33 12.14 -3.97
N LEU A 264 13.75 12.58 -2.78
CA LEU A 264 14.99 13.33 -2.57
C LEU A 264 16.25 12.48 -2.77
N ASP A 265 16.21 11.19 -2.43
CA ASP A 265 17.31 10.26 -2.70
C ASP A 265 17.51 10.03 -4.22
N GLY A 266 16.42 10.07 -5.00
CA GLY A 266 16.44 10.01 -6.46
C GLY A 266 16.76 8.61 -7.05
N GLY A 267 17.12 7.62 -6.23
CA GLY A 267 17.46 6.27 -6.67
C GLY A 267 16.26 5.35 -6.99
N TRP A 268 15.05 5.78 -6.64
CA TRP A 268 13.85 4.93 -6.62
C TRP A 268 12.96 5.07 -7.86
N ALA A 269 13.20 6.05 -8.72
CA ALA A 269 12.49 6.21 -9.98
C ALA A 269 13.17 5.39 -11.09
N ARG A 270 12.49 4.36 -11.60
CA ARG A 270 13.09 3.38 -12.52
C ARG A 270 13.10 3.78 -13.99
N SER A 271 12.43 4.87 -14.33
CA SER A 271 12.46 5.44 -15.68
C SER A 271 12.56 6.94 -15.65
N HIS A 272 13.06 7.50 -16.76
CA HIS A 272 13.06 8.93 -16.98
C HIS A 272 11.66 9.53 -16.98
N ALA A 273 10.64 8.78 -17.42
CA ALA A 273 9.25 9.24 -17.41
C ALA A 273 8.72 9.44 -15.99
N VAL A 274 8.94 8.46 -15.10
CA VAL A 274 8.56 8.56 -13.68
C VAL A 274 9.36 9.67 -13.00
N ALA A 275 10.68 9.72 -13.20
CA ALA A 275 11.54 10.73 -12.59
C ALA A 275 11.16 12.16 -13.01
N SER A 276 10.89 12.36 -14.31
CA SER A 276 10.46 13.67 -14.82
C SER A 276 9.12 14.09 -14.23
N ARG A 277 8.18 13.14 -14.13
CA ARG A 277 6.87 13.44 -13.57
C ARG A 277 6.93 13.78 -12.08
N LEU A 278 7.78 13.10 -11.32
CA LEU A 278 8.03 13.45 -9.92
C LEU A 278 8.57 14.89 -9.80
N ALA A 279 9.59 15.25 -10.58
CA ALA A 279 10.17 16.61 -10.56
C ALA A 279 9.17 17.72 -10.94
N GLU A 280 8.19 17.42 -11.79
CA GLU A 280 7.10 18.34 -12.10
C GLU A 280 6.16 18.57 -10.92
N LEU A 281 5.92 17.52 -10.12
CA LEU A 281 4.94 17.52 -9.04
C LEU A 281 5.51 17.95 -7.69
N THR A 282 6.78 17.66 -7.41
CA THR A 282 7.34 17.80 -6.06
C THR A 282 8.19 19.04 -5.86
N ASP A 283 8.18 19.58 -4.64
CA ASP A 283 9.04 20.68 -4.19
C ASP A 283 10.42 20.17 -3.73
N ASP A 284 11.24 21.08 -3.20
CA ASP A 284 12.59 20.80 -2.69
C ASP A 284 12.58 19.97 -1.39
N GLU A 285 11.41 19.75 -0.78
CA GLU A 285 11.22 18.88 0.37
C GLU A 285 10.72 17.48 -0.03
N GLY A 286 10.40 17.27 -1.32
CA GLY A 286 9.88 16.00 -1.85
C GLY A 286 8.37 15.80 -1.68
N TYR A 287 7.66 16.79 -1.15
CA TYR A 287 6.19 16.82 -1.11
C TYR A 287 5.63 17.41 -2.40
N VAL A 288 4.33 17.24 -2.65
CA VAL A 288 3.67 17.94 -3.76
C VAL A 288 3.79 19.44 -3.55
N LYS A 289 4.10 20.17 -4.62
CA LYS A 289 4.23 21.64 -4.58
C LYS A 289 2.93 22.26 -4.05
N PRO A 290 3.00 23.26 -3.15
CA PRO A 290 1.81 23.88 -2.57
C PRO A 290 0.76 24.28 -3.62
N GLU A 291 1.13 24.91 -4.72
CA GLU A 291 0.20 25.32 -5.78
C GLU A 291 -0.48 24.16 -6.53
N LEU A 292 -0.04 22.92 -6.31
CA LEU A 292 -0.61 21.70 -6.87
C LEU A 292 -1.36 20.85 -5.83
N GLU A 293 -1.28 21.18 -4.53
CA GLU A 293 -2.02 20.48 -3.48
C GLU A 293 -3.52 20.73 -3.61
N ARG A 294 -4.32 19.72 -3.26
CA ARG A 294 -5.78 19.77 -3.46
C ARG A 294 -6.52 20.81 -2.62
N TRP A 295 -5.96 21.23 -1.48
CA TRP A 295 -6.59 22.14 -0.53
C TRP A 295 -6.09 23.60 -0.65
N ASN A 296 -5.28 23.91 -1.67
CA ASN A 296 -4.83 25.27 -1.97
C ASN A 296 -5.68 25.96 -3.05
#